data_AF-A0A2W4VYU1-F1
#
_entry.id   AF-A0A2W4VYU1-F1
#
_cell.length_a   1.000
_cell.length_b   1.000
_cell.length_c   1.000
_cell.angle_alpha   90.00
_cell.angle_beta   90.00
_cell.angle_gamma   90.00
#
_symmetry.space_group_name_H-M   'P 1'
#
loop_
_entity.id
_entity.type
_entity.pdbx_description
1 polymer ?
#
loop_
_entity_poly.entity_id
_entity_poly.type
_entity_poly.pdbx_seq_one_letter_code
_entity_poly.pdbx_strand_id
1 'polypeptide(L)' 'MGFYFEHEELKRLMERLKGFGAVEFTDVYGTPLTEESIDKRFGKDGGIDCVIHIITETERGAKNVATRIRNIIVNGDY' A
#
# COMPACT_ATOMS: atom_id res chain seq x y z
N MET A 1 -14.50 7.19 14.42
CA MET A 1 -15.04 6.35 13.34
C MET A 1 -14.17 6.35 12.07
N GLY A 2 -13.07 7.12 11.99
CA GLY A 2 -12.20 7.16 10.80
C GLY A 2 -11.08 6.10 10.74
N PHE A 3 -10.56 5.63 11.87
CA PHE A 3 -9.34 4.81 11.89
C PHE A 3 -9.50 3.38 11.36
N TYR A 4 -10.64 2.73 11.60
CA TYR A 4 -10.93 1.43 10.96
C TYR A 4 -11.07 1.52 9.45
N PHE A 5 -11.57 2.66 8.98
CA PHE A 5 -11.75 2.89 7.55
C PHE A 5 -10.38 2.95 6.87
N GLU A 6 -9.38 3.59 7.48
CA GLU A 6 -8.01 3.64 6.98
C GLU A 6 -7.36 2.25 6.90
N HIS A 7 -7.60 1.38 7.89
CA HIS A 7 -7.05 0.01 7.90
C HIS A 7 -7.67 -0.84 6.78
N GLU A 8 -8.99 -0.80 6.62
CA GLU A 8 -9.69 -1.56 5.59
C GLU A 8 -9.40 -1.02 4.18
N GLU A 9 -9.30 0.31 4.01
CA GLU A 9 -8.88 0.92 2.74
C GLU A 9 -7.46 0.49 2.36
N LEU A 10 -6.53 0.47 3.33
CA LEU A 10 -5.16 0.01 3.07
C LEU A 10 -5.13 -1.46 2.68
N LYS A 11 -5.88 -2.33 3.37
CA LYS A 11 -5.98 -3.76 3.00
C LYS A 11 -6.55 -3.93 1.59
N ARG A 12 -7.61 -3.20 1.25
CA ARG A 12 -8.20 -3.21 -0.10
C ARG A 12 -7.21 -2.73 -1.16
N LEU A 13 -6.44 -1.68 -0.87
CA LEU A 13 -5.37 -1.20 -1.74
C LEU A 13 -4.26 -2.26 -1.91
N MET A 14 -3.84 -2.90 -0.82
CA MET A 14 -2.83 -3.97 -0.86
C MET A 14 -3.30 -5.14 -1.73
N GLU A 15 -4.54 -5.61 -1.55
CA GLU A 15 -5.09 -6.69 -2.36
C GLU A 15 -5.23 -6.28 -3.84
N ARG A 16 -5.69 -5.04 -4.11
CA ARG A 16 -5.78 -4.50 -5.47
C ARG A 16 -4.43 -4.46 -6.18
N LEU A 17 -3.38 -4.14 -5.45
CA LEU A 17 -2.02 -3.97 -5.97
C LEU A 17 -1.19 -5.27 -5.93
N LYS A 18 -1.65 -6.33 -5.27
CA LYS A 18 -1.01 -7.65 -5.23
C LYS A 18 -0.76 -8.25 -6.62
N GLY A 19 -1.57 -7.88 -7.61
CA GLY A 19 -1.37 -8.26 -9.02
C GLY A 19 -0.20 -7.54 -9.70
N PHE A 20 0.36 -6.50 -9.09
CA PHE A 20 1.57 -5.83 -9.55
C PHE A 20 2.77 -6.49 -8.88
N GLY A 21 3.38 -7.49 -9.53
CA GLY A 21 4.59 -8.16 -9.02
C GLY A 21 5.83 -7.27 -8.85
N ALA A 22 5.71 -5.97 -9.11
CA ALA A 22 6.74 -4.96 -8.94
C ALA A 22 6.49 -4.08 -7.70
N VAL A 23 5.56 -4.44 -6.82
CA VAL A 23 5.14 -3.60 -5.69
C VAL A 23 5.38 -4.31 -4.36
N GLU A 24 6.02 -3.60 -3.44
CA GLU A 24 6.16 -4.00 -2.04
C GLU A 24 5.62 -2.90 -1.11
N PHE A 25 5.13 -3.32 0.06
CA PHE A 25 4.57 -2.41 1.08
C PHE A 25 5.43 -2.47 2.33
N THR A 26 5.82 -1.31 2.85
CA THR A 26 6.59 -1.18 4.09
C THR A 26 6.07 -0.05 4.96
N ASP A 27 6.42 -0.09 6.25
CA ASP A 27 6.28 1.09 7.11
C ASP A 27 7.43 2.09 6.86
N VAL A 28 7.36 3.26 7.50
CA VAL A 28 8.39 4.31 7.40
C VAL A 28 9.78 3.86 7.88
N TYR A 29 9.88 2.75 8.61
CA TYR A 29 11.13 2.15 9.07
C TYR A 29 11.62 1.03 8.13
N GLY A 30 10.91 0.77 7.03
CA GLY A 30 11.23 -0.29 6.07
C GLY A 30 10.79 -1.68 6.49
N THR A 31 9.95 -1.83 7.53
CA THR A 31 9.40 -3.14 7.87
C THR A 31 8.31 -3.53 6.88
N PRO A 32 8.34 -4.73 6.29
CA PRO A 32 7.27 -5.18 5.40
C PRO A 32 5.90 -5.13 6.07
N LEU A 33 4.92 -4.54 5.38
CA LEU A 33 3.53 -4.55 5.77
C LEU A 33 2.82 -5.74 5.14
N THR A 34 2.14 -6.50 5.99
CA THR A 34 1.16 -7.54 5.63
C THR A 34 -0.18 -7.20 6.25
N GLU A 35 -1.27 -7.76 5.71
CA GLU A 35 -2.62 -7.61 6.28
C GLU A 35 -2.65 -7.97 7.79
N GLU A 36 -1.97 -9.05 8.18
CA GLU A 36 -1.83 -9.42 9.59
C GLU A 36 -1.04 -8.40 10.42
N SER A 37 0.01 -7.80 9.85
CA SER A 37 0.82 -6.79 10.55
C SER A 37 0.05 -5.50 10.77
N ILE A 38 -0.86 -5.14 9.87
CA ILE A 38 -1.72 -3.96 9.99
C ILE A 38 -2.58 -4.09 11.25
N ASP A 39 -3.28 -5.22 11.39
CA ASP A 39 -4.17 -5.46 12.53
C ASP A 39 -3.41 -5.62 13.87
N LYS A 40 -2.24 -6.27 13.84
CA LYS A 40 -1.48 -6.59 15.06
C LYS A 40 -0.65 -5.42 15.59
N ARG A 41 -0.06 -4.62 14.69
CA ARG A 41 1.04 -3.71 15.03
C ARG A 41 0.58 -2.27 15.24
N PHE A 42 -0.45 -1.85 14.53
CA PHE A 42 -0.95 -0.47 14.61
C PHE A 42 -2.15 -0.34 15.55
N GLY A 43 -2.75 -1.45 15.98
CA GLY A 43 -3.86 -1.44 16.94
C GLY A 43 -5.07 -0.65 16.45
N LYS A 44 -6.12 -0.63 17.27
CA LYS A 44 -7.43 -0.08 16.89
C LYS A 44 -7.43 1.45 16.64
N ASP A 45 -6.46 2.14 17.23
CA ASP A 45 -6.37 3.60 17.32
C ASP A 45 -5.05 4.17 16.75
N GLY A 46 -4.16 3.34 16.18
CA GLY A 46 -2.91 3.80 15.59
C GLY A 46 -3.06 4.11 14.10
N GLY A 47 -2.58 5.29 13.71
CA GLY A 47 -2.41 5.65 12.31
C GLY A 47 -1.34 4.78 11.64
N ILE A 48 -1.52 4.51 10.35
CA ILE A 48 -0.61 3.68 9.56
C ILE A 48 0.06 4.55 8.52
N ASP A 49 1.38 4.72 8.65
CA ASP A 49 2.20 5.28 7.58
C ASP A 49 2.68 4.15 6.66
N CYS A 50 2.10 4.07 5.47
CA CYS A 50 2.43 3.08 4.46
C CYS A 50 3.32 3.68 3.35
N VAL A 51 4.41 3.00 3.04
CA VAL A 51 5.31 3.31 1.92
C VAL A 51 5.15 2.22 0.86
N ILE A 52 4.90 2.63 -0.38
CA ILE A 52 4.81 1.73 -1.54
C ILE A 52 6.13 1.78 -2.30
N HIS A 53 6.84 0.67 -2.32
CA HIS A 53 8.07 0.50 -3.10
C HIS A 53 7.75 -0.08 -4.48
N ILE A 54 8.29 0.55 -5.53
CA ILE A 54 8.19 0.06 -6.90
C ILE A 54 9.54 -0.50 -7.33
N ILE A 55 9.61 -1.81 -7.51
CA ILE A 55 10.84 -2.57 -7.82
C ILE A 55 10.79 -2.97 -9.28
N THR A 56 11.58 -2.27 -10.10
CA THR A 56 11.66 -2.53 -11.54
C THR A 56 13.08 -2.31 -12.04
N GLU A 57 13.49 -3.03 -13.09
CA GLU A 57 14.83 -2.92 -13.68
C GLU A 57 15.06 -1.60 -14.44
N THR A 58 14.01 -0.86 -14.77
CA THR A 58 14.11 0.36 -15.59
C THR A 58 13.30 1.51 -15.01
N GLU A 59 13.82 2.73 -15.12
CA GLU A 59 13.12 3.95 -14.71
C GLU A 59 11.78 4.13 -15.44
N ARG A 60 11.72 3.73 -16.73
CA ARG A 60 10.48 3.77 -17.50
C ARG A 60 9.44 2.80 -16.95
N GLY A 61 9.86 1.60 -16.53
CA GLY A 61 9.01 0.63 -15.84
C GLY A 61 8.45 1.21 -14.54
N ALA A 62 9.30 1.80 -13.72
CA ALA A 62 8.90 2.45 -12.47
C ALA A 62 7.86 3.55 -12.71
N LYS A 63 8.08 4.44 -13.69
CA LYS A 63 7.13 5.51 -14.04
C LYS A 63 5.78 4.96 -14.47
N ASN A 64 5.75 3.93 -15.31
CA ASN A 64 4.51 3.32 -15.78
C ASN A 64 3.71 2.71 -14.62
N VAL A 65 4.38 1.97 -13.72
CA VAL A 65 3.75 1.38 -12.53
C VAL A 65 3.24 2.48 -11.60
N ALA A 66 4.06 3.52 -11.33
CA ALA A 66 3.68 4.64 -10.50
C ALA A 66 2.44 5.38 -11.02
N THR A 67 2.34 5.62 -12.33
CA THR A 67 1.16 6.24 -12.94
C THR A 67 -0.09 5.38 -12.74
N ARG A 68 0.01 4.06 -12.89
CA ARG A 68 -1.13 3.15 -12.68
C ARG A 68 -1.58 3.14 -11.23
N ILE A 69 -0.65 3.02 -10.29
CA ILE A 69 -0.94 3.07 -8.85
C ILE A 69 -1.58 4.40 -8.47
N ARG A 70 -1.03 5.53 -8.94
CA ARG A 70 -1.60 6.86 -8.69
C ARG A 70 -3.05 6.95 -9.16
N ASN A 71 -3.37 6.42 -10.33
CA ASN A 71 -4.74 6.43 -10.85
C ASN A 71 -5.68 5.55 -10.01
N ILE A 72 -5.20 4.42 -9.49
CA ILE A 72 -5.98 3.57 -8.57
C ILE A 72 -6.29 4.34 -7.29
N ILE A 73 -5.28 4.97 -6.67
CA ILE A 73 -5.41 5.73 -5.43
C ILE A 73 -6.36 6.91 -5.60
N VAL A 74 -6.14 7.75 -6.61
CA VAL A 74 -6.93 8.99 -6.82
C VAL A 74 -8.39 8.69 -7.14
N ASN A 75 -8.68 7.59 -7.84
CA ASN A 75 -10.05 7.23 -8.20
C ASN A 75 -10.75 6.35 -7.16
N GLY A 76 -10.07 5.94 -6.08
CA GLY A 76 -10.63 4.99 -5.12
C GLY A 76 -10.98 3.63 -5.74
N ASP A 77 -10.21 3.17 -6.75
CA ASP A 77 -10.43 1.88 -7.45
C ASP A 77 -9.88 0.70 -6.63
N TYR A 78 -10.26 0.62 -5.36
CA TYR A 78 -9.90 -0.43 -4.41
C TYR A 78 -10.96 -0.56 -3.33
#